data_AF-A0A2M7WPF7-F1
#
_entry.id   AF-A0A2M7WPF7-F1
#
_cell.length_a   1.000
_cell.length_b   1.000
_cell.length_c   1.000
_cell.angle_alpha   90.00
_cell.angle_beta   90.00
_cell.angle_gamma   90.00
#
_symmetry.space_group_name_H-M   'P 1'
#
loop_
_entity.id
_entity.type
_entity.pdbx_description
1 polymer ?
#
loop_
_entity_poly.entity_id
_entity_poly.type
_entity_poly.pdbx_seq_one_letter_code
_entity_poly.pdbx_strand_id
1 'polypeptide(L)'
;MKEVEEFARFKAPKYLACYTDVLRHYLFQIDRLDLADELIDLNILLEFGVSQQTQISLLALGLSRTSAIETSELISADSLNETHCLQWLQENELETLDLPEIVKREIGIVLSRIVPKD
;
A
#
# COMPACT_ATOMS: atom_id res chain seq x y z
N MET A 1 -0.84 -26.84 9.24
CA MET A 1 -0.29 -25.64 9.93
C MET A 1 1.22 -25.50 9.78
N LYS A 2 2.02 -26.52 10.08
CA LYS A 2 3.50 -26.42 10.00
C LYS A 2 4.03 -26.01 8.63
N GLU A 3 3.45 -26.54 7.55
CA GLU A 3 3.81 -26.17 6.18
C GLU A 3 3.45 -24.73 5.84
N VAL A 4 2.33 -24.21 6.34
CA VAL A 4 1.92 -22.82 6.10
C VAL A 4 2.88 -21.85 6.79
N GLU A 5 3.25 -22.13 8.04
CA GLU A 5 4.21 -21.30 8.77
C GLU A 5 5.61 -21.39 8.14
N GLU A 6 6.08 -22.59 7.85
CA GLU A 6 7.45 -22.77 7.37
C GLU A 6 7.62 -22.35 5.91
N PHE A 7 6.67 -22.67 5.03
CA PHE A 7 6.76 -22.35 3.62
C PHE A 7 6.13 -21.00 3.28
N ALA A 8 4.86 -20.80 3.57
CA ALA A 8 4.15 -19.60 3.12
C ALA A 8 4.55 -18.35 3.90
N ARG A 9 4.79 -18.44 5.22
CA ARG A 9 5.12 -17.28 6.07
C ARG A 9 6.61 -17.04 6.27
N PHE A 10 7.47 -18.03 6.06
CA PHE A 10 8.91 -17.90 6.28
C PHE A 10 9.74 -18.06 5.01
N LYS A 11 9.73 -19.25 4.39
CA LYS A 11 10.59 -19.52 3.22
C LYS A 11 10.19 -18.71 2.00
N ALA A 12 8.90 -18.60 1.68
CA ALA A 12 8.43 -17.90 0.49
C ALA A 12 8.80 -16.40 0.51
N PRO A 13 8.48 -15.61 1.56
CA PRO A 13 8.93 -14.21 1.63
C PRO A 13 10.44 -14.09 1.52
N LYS A 14 11.19 -14.92 2.26
CA LYS A 14 12.66 -14.89 2.28
C LYS A 14 13.27 -15.14 0.90
N TYR A 15 12.85 -16.18 0.20
CA TYR A 15 13.44 -16.55 -1.09
C TYR A 15 12.97 -15.64 -2.23
N LEU A 16 11.72 -15.15 -2.18
CA LEU A 16 11.23 -14.18 -3.14
C LEU A 16 11.95 -12.83 -3.00
N ALA A 17 12.17 -12.34 -1.78
CA ALA A 17 12.95 -11.13 -1.54
C ALA A 17 14.39 -11.27 -2.09
N CYS A 18 15.06 -12.39 -1.79
CA CYS A 18 16.40 -12.67 -2.32
C CYS A 18 16.43 -12.69 -3.86
N TYR A 19 15.43 -13.29 -4.50
CA TYR A 19 15.32 -13.28 -5.96
C TYR A 19 15.17 -11.85 -6.50
N THR A 20 14.30 -11.04 -5.90
CA THR A 20 14.10 -9.64 -6.31
C THR A 20 15.38 -8.82 -6.15
N ASP A 21 16.16 -9.04 -5.09
CA ASP A 21 17.45 -8.36 -4.88
C ASP A 21 18.47 -8.70 -5.97
N VAL A 22 18.59 -10.00 -6.31
CA VAL A 22 19.49 -10.46 -7.39
C VAL A 22 19.03 -9.90 -8.74
N LEU A 23 17.71 -9.91 -9.01
CA LEU A 23 17.14 -9.38 -10.23
C LEU A 23 17.40 -7.87 -10.36
N ARG A 24 17.17 -7.09 -9.31
CA ARG A 24 17.49 -5.65 -9.28
C ARG A 24 18.97 -5.40 -9.52
N HIS A 25 19.85 -6.19 -8.91
CA HIS A 25 21.29 -6.07 -9.13
C HIS A 25 21.66 -6.35 -10.60
N TYR A 26 21.08 -7.38 -11.20
CA TYR A 26 21.31 -7.70 -12.62
C TYR A 26 20.76 -6.60 -13.55
N LEU A 27 19.56 -6.08 -13.30
CA LEU A 27 18.96 -4.99 -14.06
C LEU A 27 19.81 -3.71 -13.99
N PHE A 28 20.38 -3.42 -12.82
CA PHE A 28 21.35 -2.34 -12.65
C PHE A 28 22.59 -2.55 -13.54
N GLN A 29 23.12 -3.76 -13.63
CA GLN A 29 24.32 -4.06 -14.43
C GLN A 29 24.12 -3.90 -15.94
N ILE A 30 22.88 -4.00 -16.42
CA ILE A 30 22.55 -3.88 -17.86
C ILE A 30 21.88 -2.55 -18.20
N ASP A 31 21.93 -1.56 -17.30
CA ASP A 31 21.31 -0.23 -17.46
C ASP A 31 19.79 -0.30 -17.73
N ARG A 32 19.09 -1.26 -17.10
CA ARG A 32 17.64 -1.46 -17.20
C ARG A 32 16.91 -1.30 -15.87
N LEU A 33 17.30 -0.28 -15.09
CA LEU A 33 16.63 0.06 -13.84
C LEU A 33 15.15 0.44 -14.04
N ASP A 34 14.76 0.87 -15.24
CA ASP A 34 13.36 1.12 -15.62
C ASP A 34 12.46 -0.09 -15.35
N LEU A 35 12.97 -1.31 -15.55
CA LEU A 35 12.23 -2.54 -15.27
C LEU A 35 12.21 -2.89 -13.77
N ALA A 36 13.14 -2.34 -12.98
CA ALA A 36 13.19 -2.58 -11.54
C ALA A 36 12.06 -1.86 -10.80
N ASP A 37 11.58 -0.75 -11.35
CA ASP A 37 10.45 0.03 -10.82
C ASP A 37 9.11 -0.70 -11.01
N GLU A 38 9.02 -1.63 -11.97
CA GLU A 38 7.84 -2.48 -12.19
C GLU A 38 7.80 -3.70 -11.24
N LEU A 39 8.86 -3.95 -10.47
CA LEU A 39 8.92 -5.09 -9.57
C LEU A 39 7.99 -4.87 -8.37
N ILE A 40 6.96 -5.71 -8.28
CA ILE A 40 6.07 -5.78 -7.13
C ILE A 40 6.88 -5.98 -5.85
N ASP A 41 6.57 -5.18 -4.83
CA ASP A 41 7.06 -5.44 -3.48
C ASP A 41 6.33 -6.64 -2.87
N LEU A 42 6.90 -7.82 -3.12
CA LEU A 42 6.37 -9.09 -2.63
C LEU A 42 6.35 -9.19 -1.11
N ASN A 43 7.23 -8.47 -0.40
CA ASN A 43 7.19 -8.45 1.07
C ASN A 43 5.93 -7.73 1.54
N ILE A 44 5.64 -6.56 0.96
CA ILE A 44 4.42 -5.83 1.29
C ILE A 44 3.18 -6.66 0.93
N LEU A 45 3.15 -7.31 -0.23
CA LEU A 45 2.04 -8.18 -0.63
C LEU A 45 1.82 -9.33 0.37
N LEU A 46 2.90 -9.98 0.83
CA LEU A 46 2.81 -11.12 1.74
C LEU A 46 2.50 -10.71 3.18
N GLU A 47 2.95 -9.55 3.64
CA GLU A 47 2.66 -9.01 4.98
C GLU A 47 1.26 -8.41 5.08
N PHE A 48 0.89 -7.61 4.08
CA PHE A 48 -0.32 -6.80 4.12
C PHE A 48 -1.45 -7.38 3.28
N GLY A 49 -1.23 -8.43 2.50
CA GLY A 49 -2.26 -9.09 1.70
C GLY A 49 -2.96 -8.15 0.70
N VAL A 50 -2.36 -7.01 0.41
CA VAL A 50 -2.86 -5.97 -0.49
C VAL A 50 -1.96 -5.91 -1.71
N SER A 51 -2.57 -5.83 -2.89
CA SER A 51 -1.85 -5.87 -4.17
C SER A 51 -1.84 -4.54 -4.91
N GLN A 52 -2.56 -3.53 -4.40
CA GLN A 52 -2.68 -2.22 -5.03
C GLN A 52 -1.81 -1.21 -4.29
N GLN A 53 -0.99 -0.46 -5.04
CA GLN A 53 -0.12 0.57 -4.48
C GLN A 53 -0.94 1.65 -3.75
N THR A 54 -2.14 1.99 -4.24
CA THR A 54 -3.08 2.89 -3.54
C THR A 54 -3.40 2.39 -2.12
N GLN A 55 -3.65 1.10 -1.93
CA GLN A 55 -3.95 0.52 -0.61
C GLN A 55 -2.72 0.58 0.32
N ILE A 56 -1.54 0.32 -0.24
CA ILE A 56 -0.27 0.41 0.49
C ILE A 56 -0.02 1.84 0.96
N SER A 57 -0.21 2.82 0.07
CA SER A 57 -0.01 4.23 0.41
C SER A 57 -1.06 4.73 1.42
N LEU A 58 -2.30 4.26 1.37
CA LEU A 58 -3.33 4.54 2.38
C LEU A 58 -2.94 3.95 3.77
N LEU A 59 -2.41 2.73 3.81
CA LEU A 59 -1.86 2.13 5.03
C LEU A 59 -0.68 2.95 5.57
N ALA A 60 0.23 3.40 4.71
CA ALA A 60 1.40 4.20 5.09
C ALA A 60 1.01 5.57 5.67
N LEU A 61 -0.11 6.15 5.22
CA LEU A 61 -0.72 7.35 5.83
C LEU A 61 -1.31 7.10 7.23
N GLY A 62 -1.42 5.83 7.64
CA GLY A 62 -1.86 5.43 8.97
C GLY A 62 -3.31 4.97 9.06
N LEU A 63 -3.97 4.69 7.93
CA LEU A 63 -5.27 4.02 7.94
C LEU A 63 -5.13 2.55 8.31
N SER A 64 -6.14 2.01 8.97
CA SER A 64 -6.30 0.56 9.13
C SER A 64 -6.47 -0.13 7.78
N ARG A 65 -6.20 -1.45 7.74
CA ARG A 65 -6.37 -2.26 6.54
C ARG A 65 -7.80 -2.18 5.98
N THR A 66 -8.81 -2.26 6.84
CA THR A 66 -10.21 -2.16 6.43
C THR A 66 -10.48 -0.81 5.78
N SER A 67 -10.07 0.29 6.42
CA SER A 67 -10.27 1.63 5.86
C SER A 67 -9.50 1.85 4.57
N ALA A 68 -8.28 1.31 4.44
CA ALA A 68 -7.51 1.38 3.20
C ALA A 68 -8.20 0.65 2.04
N ILE A 69 -8.78 -0.53 2.28
CA ILE A 69 -9.52 -1.29 1.26
C ILE A 69 -10.77 -0.51 0.85
N GLU A 70 -11.65 -0.17 1.80
CA GLU A 70 -12.93 0.53 1.53
C GLU A 70 -12.69 1.88 0.84
N THR A 71 -11.68 2.65 1.28
CA THR A 71 -11.34 3.93 0.65
C THR A 71 -10.79 3.71 -0.77
N SER A 72 -9.96 2.67 -0.98
CA SER A 72 -9.41 2.38 -2.31
C SER A 72 -10.48 1.98 -3.33
N GLU A 73 -11.61 1.42 -2.90
CA GLU A 73 -12.71 1.06 -3.81
C GLU A 73 -13.41 2.29 -4.40
N LEU A 74 -13.31 3.44 -3.73
CA LEU A 74 -13.81 4.73 -4.24
C LEU A 74 -12.78 5.49 -5.09
N ILE A 75 -11.51 5.09 -5.04
CA ILE A 75 -10.43 5.70 -5.81
C ILE A 75 -10.29 4.94 -7.14
N SER A 76 -10.47 5.63 -8.27
CA SER A 76 -10.39 4.98 -9.58
C SER A 76 -8.98 4.49 -9.96
N ALA A 77 -7.93 5.04 -9.34
CA ALA A 77 -6.54 4.68 -9.58
C ALA A 77 -6.02 3.69 -8.52
N ASP A 78 -5.40 2.62 -8.98
CA ASP A 78 -4.79 1.54 -8.18
C ASP A 78 -3.30 1.77 -7.83
N SER A 79 -2.73 2.83 -8.41
CA SER A 79 -1.30 3.17 -8.41
C SER A 79 -0.96 4.50 -7.76
N LEU A 80 -1.84 5.05 -6.91
CA LEU A 80 -1.57 6.30 -6.20
C LEU A 80 -0.49 6.12 -5.13
N ASN A 81 0.43 7.09 -5.05
CA ASN A 81 1.38 7.21 -3.93
C ASN A 81 0.75 7.99 -2.75
N GLU A 82 1.47 8.12 -1.63
CA GLU A 82 0.97 8.73 -0.39
C GLU A 82 0.49 10.17 -0.59
N THR A 83 1.20 10.93 -1.43
CA THR A 83 0.86 12.34 -1.69
C THR A 83 -0.44 12.46 -2.48
N HIS A 84 -0.60 11.64 -3.53
CA HIS A 84 -1.83 11.62 -4.32
C HIS A 84 -3.02 11.06 -3.53
N CYS A 85 -2.81 10.05 -2.68
CA CYS A 85 -3.83 9.56 -1.76
C CYS A 85 -4.27 10.66 -0.78
N LEU A 86 -3.33 11.39 -0.17
CA LEU A 86 -3.63 12.48 0.74
C LEU A 86 -4.42 13.59 0.04
N GLN A 87 -4.02 13.98 -1.16
CA GLN A 87 -4.73 14.96 -1.97
C GLN A 87 -6.17 14.51 -2.26
N TRP A 88 -6.35 13.26 -2.68
CA TRP A 88 -7.68 12.70 -2.92
C TRP A 88 -8.55 12.77 -1.65
N LEU A 89 -8.00 12.41 -0.49
CA LEU A 89 -8.72 12.47 0.79
C LEU A 89 -9.10 13.91 1.21
N GLN A 90 -8.33 14.92 0.79
CA GLN A 90 -8.60 16.34 1.08
C GLN A 90 -9.61 16.97 0.14
N GLU A 91 -9.60 16.57 -1.14
CA GLU A 91 -10.47 17.13 -2.18
C GLU A 91 -11.90 16.58 -2.10
N ASN A 92 -12.08 15.39 -1.54
CA ASN A 92 -13.37 14.74 -1.43
C ASN A 92 -14.05 15.04 -0.09
N GLU A 93 -15.33 15.40 -0.14
CA GLU A 93 -16.12 15.66 1.06
C GLU A 93 -16.50 14.34 1.74
N LEU A 94 -15.76 13.96 2.78
CA LEU A 94 -15.86 12.65 3.46
C LEU A 94 -17.28 12.29 3.91
N GLU A 95 -18.07 13.28 4.31
CA GLU A 95 -19.46 13.08 4.76
C GLU A 95 -20.37 12.55 3.64
N THR A 96 -20.05 12.89 2.38
CA THR A 96 -20.80 12.49 1.19
C THR A 96 -20.40 11.12 0.64
N LEU A 97 -19.26 10.59 1.09
CA LEU A 97 -18.76 9.29 0.64
C LEU A 97 -19.61 8.15 1.23
N ASP A 98 -19.89 7.14 0.41
CA ASP A 98 -20.56 5.90 0.82
C ASP A 98 -19.56 4.99 1.56
N LEU A 99 -19.14 5.45 2.75
CA LEU A 99 -18.22 4.75 3.64
C LEU A 99 -18.85 4.56 5.02
N PRO A 100 -18.51 3.47 5.73
CA PRO A 100 -18.88 3.33 7.13
C PRO A 100 -18.38 4.51 7.98
N GLU A 101 -19.18 4.96 8.94
CA GLU A 101 -18.84 6.09 9.82
C GLU A 101 -17.52 5.91 10.59
N ILE A 102 -17.15 4.67 10.88
CA ILE A 102 -15.87 4.36 11.51
C ILE A 102 -14.68 4.63 10.58
N VAL A 103 -14.83 4.35 9.28
CA VAL A 103 -13.81 4.62 8.25
C VAL A 103 -13.67 6.14 8.06
N LYS A 104 -14.79 6.86 7.92
CA LYS A 104 -14.80 8.33 7.82
C LYS A 104 -14.09 9.00 9.01
N ARG A 105 -14.39 8.53 10.24
CA ARG A 105 -13.72 9.02 11.45
C ARG A 105 -12.23 8.77 11.43
N GLU A 106 -11.79 7.58 11.01
CA GLU A 106 -10.37 7.25 10.93
C GLU A 106 -9.64 8.15 9.92
N ILE A 107 -10.23 8.36 8.75
CA ILE A 107 -9.70 9.30 7.74
C ILE A 107 -9.59 10.71 8.34
N GLY A 108 -10.62 11.19 9.03
CA GLY A 108 -10.60 12.51 9.68
C GLY A 108 -9.48 12.63 10.73
N ILE A 109 -9.21 11.58 11.50
CA ILE A 109 -8.09 11.54 12.46
C ILE A 109 -6.75 11.63 11.72
N VAL A 110 -6.57 10.84 10.64
CA VAL A 110 -5.34 10.85 9.84
C VAL A 110 -5.08 12.24 9.25
N LEU A 111 -6.10 12.85 8.62
CA LEU A 111 -5.99 14.19 8.05
C LEU A 111 -5.61 15.24 9.10
N SER A 112 -6.17 15.14 10.31
CA SER A 112 -5.87 16.08 11.41
C SER A 112 -4.42 16.01 11.93
N ARG A 113 -3.74 14.87 11.74
CA ARG A 113 -2.35 14.66 12.16
C ARG A 113 -1.34 15.13 11.12
N ILE A 114 -1.70 15.02 9.85
CA ILE A 114 -0.80 15.30 8.72
C ILE A 114 -0.90 16.77 8.31
N VAL A 115 -2.08 17.36 8.37
CA VAL A 115 -2.30 18.78 8.08
C VAL A 115 -2.52 19.53 9.39
N PRO A 116 -1.51 20.22 9.94
CA PRO A 116 -1.77 21.12 11.06
C PRO A 116 -2.76 22.19 10.60
N LYS A 117 -3.86 22.35 11.33
CA LYS A 117 -4.75 23.50 11.15
C LYS A 117 -4.00 24.74 11.67
N ASP A 118 -3.75 25.69 10.77
CA ASP A 118 -3.38 27.07 11.12
C ASP A 118 -4.51 27.77 11.89
#